data_AF-A0A1C5FCM9-F1
#
_entry.id   AF-A0A1C5FCM9-F1
#
_cell.length_a   1.000
_cell.length_b   1.000
_cell.length_c   1.000
_cell.angle_alpha   90.00
_cell.angle_beta   90.00
_cell.angle_gamma   90.00
#
_symmetry.space_group_name_H-M   'P 1'
#
loop_
_entity.id
_entity.type
_entity.pdbx_description
1 polymer ?
#
loop_
_entity_poly.entity_id
_entity_poly.type
_entity_poly.pdbx_seq_one_letter_code
_entity_poly.pdbx_strand_id
1 'polypeptide(L)'
;MAQPATASEIAPPASASAGDAAALGTVYFINWEGYQGQIDLSPGNGKEAWVWAFNGGRYPVEVRYQFYNGNVSSTVITLFPGESRALNSDSDVWRMRFTEANPFARDNRDSGWLGGTA
;
A
#
# COMPACT_ATOMS: atom_id res chain seq x y z
N MET A 1 14.47 -23.40 -67.65
CA MET A 1 14.84 -22.14 -66.96
C MET A 1 14.10 -22.15 -65.63
N ALA A 2 14.80 -22.33 -64.51
CA ALA A 2 14.19 -22.41 -63.18
C ALA A 2 14.68 -21.22 -62.33
N GLN A 3 13.75 -20.46 -61.76
CA GLN A 3 14.05 -19.35 -60.84
C GLN A 3 14.55 -19.89 -59.49
N PRO A 4 15.58 -19.28 -58.87
CA PRO A 4 15.92 -19.57 -57.48
C PRO A 4 14.93 -18.89 -56.54
N ALA A 5 14.49 -19.63 -55.52
CA ALA A 5 13.65 -19.13 -54.44
C ALA A 5 14.45 -18.19 -53.53
N THR A 6 13.93 -16.98 -53.31
CA THR A 6 14.43 -16.04 -52.30
C THR A 6 14.12 -16.56 -50.89
N ALA A 7 15.15 -16.78 -50.09
CA ALA A 7 15.01 -17.08 -48.67
C ALA A 7 14.58 -15.80 -47.91
N SER A 8 13.42 -15.84 -47.26
CA SER A 8 13.03 -14.82 -46.28
C SER A 8 13.90 -14.97 -45.04
N GLU A 9 14.73 -13.97 -44.76
CA GLU A 9 15.47 -13.87 -43.51
C GLU A 9 14.48 -13.58 -42.37
N ILE A 10 14.31 -14.55 -41.47
CA ILE A 10 13.49 -14.40 -40.27
C ILE A 10 14.31 -13.53 -39.30
N ALA A 11 13.83 -12.32 -39.04
CA ALA A 11 14.44 -11.43 -38.05
C ALA A 11 14.49 -12.14 -36.69
N PRO A 12 15.58 -12.00 -35.90
CA PRO A 12 15.64 -12.56 -34.57
C PRO A 12 14.54 -11.95 -33.69
N PRO A 13 13.99 -12.69 -32.71
CA PRO A 13 13.02 -12.13 -31.79
C PRO A 13 13.66 -10.95 -31.06
N ALA A 14 12.92 -9.83 -31.02
CA ALA A 14 13.32 -8.65 -30.26
C ALA A 14 13.66 -9.10 -28.83
N SER A 15 14.86 -8.75 -28.35
CA SER A 15 15.22 -8.94 -26.95
C SER A 15 14.16 -8.25 -26.10
N ALA A 16 13.37 -9.04 -25.37
CA ALA A 16 12.51 -8.50 -24.34
C ALA A 16 13.44 -7.74 -23.38
N SER A 17 13.30 -6.41 -23.35
CA SER A 17 13.87 -5.59 -22.29
C SER A 17 13.46 -6.23 -20.98
N ALA A 18 14.43 -6.56 -20.13
CA ALA A 18 14.16 -7.03 -18.78
C ALA A 18 13.18 -6.05 -18.14
N GLY A 19 11.91 -6.44 -18.04
CA GLY A 19 10.94 -5.67 -17.27
C GLY A 19 11.47 -5.62 -15.86
N ASP A 20 11.59 -4.41 -15.31
CA ASP A 20 12.03 -4.18 -13.94
C ASP A 20 11.41 -5.24 -13.03
N ALA A 21 12.27 -6.00 -12.35
CA ALA A 21 11.83 -7.00 -11.40
C ALA A 21 10.94 -6.28 -10.38
N ALA A 22 9.62 -6.52 -10.48
CA ALA A 22 8.66 -5.92 -9.58
C ALA A 22 9.07 -6.29 -8.16
N ALA A 23 9.44 -5.29 -7.36
CA ALA A 23 9.50 -5.47 -5.92
C ALA A 23 8.13 -6.01 -5.51
N LEU A 24 8.10 -7.19 -4.89
CA LEU A 24 6.87 -7.76 -4.36
C LEU A 24 6.40 -6.81 -3.25
N GLY A 25 5.38 -6.01 -3.54
CA GLY A 25 4.75 -5.15 -2.55
C GLY A 25 4.32 -5.97 -1.36
N THR A 26 4.86 -5.64 -0.20
CA THR A 26 4.43 -6.28 1.03
C THR A 26 3.16 -5.60 1.48
N VAL A 27 2.07 -6.34 1.39
CA VAL A 27 0.75 -5.88 1.85
C VAL A 27 0.56 -6.32 3.30
N TYR A 28 0.32 -5.36 4.19
CA TYR A 28 0.00 -5.60 5.59
C TYR A 28 -1.48 -5.45 5.82
N PHE A 29 -2.04 -6.34 6.63
CA PHE A 29 -3.43 -6.30 7.06
C PHE A 29 -3.50 -6.08 8.56
N ILE A 30 -4.42 -5.23 8.99
CA ILE A 30 -4.75 -5.01 10.38
C ILE A 30 -6.24 -5.28 10.57
N ASN A 31 -6.54 -6.10 11.58
CA ASN A 31 -7.88 -6.28 12.12
C ASN A 31 -7.78 -6.08 13.63
N TRP A 32 -8.38 -5.01 14.14
CA TRP A 32 -8.26 -4.61 15.54
C TRP A 32 -9.62 -4.11 16.01
N GLU A 33 -10.22 -4.73 17.02
CA GLU A 33 -11.49 -4.28 17.66
C GLU A 33 -12.64 -3.82 16.71
N GLY A 34 -12.75 -4.42 15.52
CA GLY A 34 -13.76 -4.04 14.51
C GLY A 34 -13.28 -3.00 13.48
N TYR A 35 -12.09 -2.46 13.67
CA TYR A 35 -11.34 -1.65 12.70
C TYR A 35 -10.54 -2.56 11.76
N GLN A 36 -10.52 -2.21 10.48
CA GLN A 36 -9.81 -2.94 9.45
C GLN A 36 -8.93 -2.00 8.67
N GLY A 37 -7.76 -2.46 8.25
CA GLY A 37 -6.86 -1.65 7.45
C GLY A 37 -5.92 -2.51 6.62
N GLN A 38 -5.46 -1.90 5.54
CA GLN A 38 -4.53 -2.51 4.62
C GLN A 38 -3.53 -1.47 4.16
N ILE A 39 -2.25 -1.83 4.11
CA ILE A 39 -1.20 -1.00 3.53
C ILE A 39 -0.47 -1.81 2.49
N ASP A 40 -0.16 -1.19 1.37
CA ASP A 40 0.83 -1.68 0.43
C ASP A 40 2.11 -0.83 0.54
N LEU A 41 3.22 -1.44 0.99
CA LEU A 41 4.47 -0.70 1.21
C LEU A 41 5.28 -0.46 -0.08
N SER A 42 5.02 -1.18 -1.16
CA SER A 42 5.82 -1.06 -2.38
C SER A 42 5.13 -1.77 -3.56
N PRO A 43 4.07 -1.20 -4.14
CA PRO A 43 3.22 -1.90 -5.12
C PRO A 43 3.93 -2.32 -6.42
N GLY A 44 5.21 -1.96 -6.58
CA GLY A 44 6.04 -2.23 -7.76
C GLY A 44 5.54 -1.50 -9.01
N ASN A 45 6.27 -1.63 -10.12
CA ASN A 45 5.82 -1.21 -11.46
C ASN A 45 5.37 0.27 -11.58
N GLY A 46 6.04 1.19 -10.87
CA GLY A 46 5.71 2.62 -10.91
C GLY A 46 4.34 2.97 -10.31
N LYS A 47 3.77 2.11 -9.47
CA LYS A 47 2.51 2.38 -8.76
C LYS A 47 2.75 3.13 -7.45
N GLU A 48 1.77 3.94 -7.07
CA GLU A 48 1.74 4.66 -5.80
C GLU A 48 1.39 3.72 -4.63
N ALA A 49 2.15 3.82 -3.53
CA ALA A 49 1.80 3.14 -2.29
C ALA A 49 0.44 3.62 -1.78
N TRP A 50 -0.32 2.73 -1.15
CA TRP A 50 -1.67 3.05 -0.73
C TRP A 50 -2.00 2.51 0.66
N VAL A 51 -2.90 3.22 1.32
CA VAL A 51 -3.49 2.84 2.60
C VAL A 51 -4.99 2.77 2.43
N TRP A 52 -5.59 1.69 2.93
CA TRP A 52 -7.03 1.60 3.13
C TRP A 52 -7.32 1.38 4.60
N ALA A 53 -8.39 1.99 5.08
CA ALA A 53 -8.89 1.78 6.42
C ALA A 53 -10.42 1.82 6.42
N PHE A 54 -11.01 1.01 7.29
CA PHE A 54 -12.43 0.93 7.56
C PHE A 54 -12.69 0.90 9.06
N ASN A 55 -13.66 1.68 9.49
CA ASN A 55 -14.16 1.71 10.84
C ASN A 55 -15.45 0.90 10.95
N GLY A 56 -15.35 -0.38 11.32
CA GLY A 56 -16.50 -1.19 11.75
C GLY A 56 -16.76 -1.14 13.27
N GLY A 57 -16.03 -0.30 13.99
CA GLY A 57 -16.16 -0.09 15.43
C GLY A 57 -17.32 0.83 15.79
N ARG A 58 -17.46 1.10 17.10
CA ARG A 58 -18.53 1.96 17.64
C ARG A 58 -18.11 3.41 17.84
N TYR A 59 -16.82 3.68 17.86
CA TYR A 59 -16.26 5.01 18.15
C TYR A 59 -15.49 5.54 16.93
N PRO A 60 -15.31 6.87 16.84
CA PRO A 60 -14.38 7.43 15.87
C PRO A 60 -12.97 6.88 16.10
N VAL A 61 -12.24 6.66 15.01
CA VAL A 61 -10.86 6.16 15.05
C VAL A 61 -9.95 7.10 14.27
N GLU A 62 -8.80 7.41 14.83
CA GLU A 62 -7.71 8.05 14.12
C GLU A 62 -6.82 6.98 13.48
N VAL A 63 -6.69 7.01 12.17
CA VAL A 63 -5.72 6.21 11.44
C VAL A 63 -4.50 7.07 11.22
N ARG A 64 -3.39 6.69 11.85
CA ARG A 64 -2.10 7.33 11.63
C ARG A 64 -1.24 6.44 10.76
N TYR A 65 -0.72 6.99 9.68
CA TYR A 65 0.21 6.28 8.81
C TYR A 65 1.44 7.14 8.56
N GLN A 66 2.56 6.47 8.31
CA GLN A 66 3.84 7.10 8.07
C GLN A 66 4.39 6.74 6.71
N PHE A 67 4.96 7.73 6.04
CA PHE A 67 5.58 7.59 4.73
C PHE A 67 7.05 7.96 4.78
N TYR A 68 7.82 7.39 3.85
CA TYR A 68 9.23 7.61 3.67
C TYR A 68 9.48 8.32 2.33
N ASN A 69 9.90 9.58 2.41
CA ASN A 69 10.30 10.37 1.24
C ASN A 69 11.68 10.99 1.48
N GLY A 70 12.64 10.15 1.88
CA GLY A 70 13.95 10.58 2.42
C GLY A 70 13.89 11.10 3.87
N ASN A 71 12.69 11.36 4.41
CA ASN A 71 12.41 11.61 5.82
C ASN A 71 11.12 10.90 6.24
N VAL A 72 11.02 10.54 7.52
CA VAL A 72 9.79 9.95 8.10
C VAL A 72 8.79 11.06 8.40
N SER A 73 7.64 11.03 7.74
CA SER A 73 6.52 11.95 7.98
C SER A 73 5.25 11.18 8.34
N SER A 74 4.34 11.80 9.09
CA SER A 74 3.09 11.16 9.56
C SER A 74 1.86 11.93 9.06
N THR A 75 0.84 11.21 8.63
CA THR A 75 -0.50 11.75 8.37
C THR A 75 -1.52 11.07 9.28
N VAL A 76 -2.55 11.82 9.67
CA VAL A 76 -3.66 11.34 10.48
C VAL A 76 -4.96 11.57 9.72
N ILE A 77 -5.81 10.55 9.65
CA ILE A 77 -7.20 10.67 9.22
C ILE A 77 -8.14 10.22 10.34
N THR A 78 -9.28 10.87 10.47
CA THR A 78 -10.36 10.40 11.36
C THR A 78 -11.41 9.68 10.53
N LEU A 79 -11.85 8.52 10.99
CA LEU A 79 -12.96 7.76 10.43
C LEU A 79 -14.07 7.62 11.47
N PHE A 80 -15.30 7.98 11.11
CA PHE A 80 -16.49 7.72 11.91
C PHE A 80 -16.98 6.27 11.71
N PRO A 81 -17.80 5.74 12.63
CA PRO A 81 -18.38 4.40 12.49
C PRO A 81 -19.07 4.20 11.13
N GLY A 82 -18.72 3.10 10.45
CA GLY A 82 -19.22 2.74 9.12
C GLY A 82 -18.44 3.36 7.96
N GLU A 83 -17.48 4.25 8.20
CA GLU A 83 -16.70 4.88 7.14
C GLU A 83 -15.51 4.03 6.70
N SER A 84 -15.20 4.10 5.41
CA SER A 84 -13.91 3.64 4.87
C SER A 84 -13.24 4.75 4.08
N ARG A 85 -11.91 4.70 4.02
CA ARG A 85 -11.11 5.64 3.24
C ARG A 85 -9.92 4.92 2.63
N ALA A 86 -9.69 5.18 1.35
CA ALA A 86 -8.47 4.83 0.65
C ALA A 86 -7.66 6.12 0.40
N LEU A 87 -6.36 6.02 0.54
CA LEU A 87 -5.41 7.11 0.33
C LEU A 87 -4.27 6.56 -0.50
N ASN A 88 -4.00 7.23 -1.61
CA ASN A 88 -2.80 7.00 -2.39
C ASN A 88 -1.73 7.99 -1.91
N SER A 89 -0.48 7.56 -1.97
CA SER A 89 0.68 8.33 -1.56
C SER A 89 1.72 8.26 -2.66
N ASP A 90 2.22 9.42 -3.09
CA ASP A 90 3.38 9.55 -3.98
C ASP A 90 4.69 9.08 -3.31
N SER A 91 4.63 8.64 -2.05
CA SER A 91 5.75 8.19 -1.23
C SER A 91 5.45 6.84 -0.61
N ASP A 92 6.49 6.03 -0.41
CA ASP A 92 6.37 4.71 0.20
C ASP A 92 5.77 4.81 1.60
N VAL A 93 4.65 4.13 1.82
CA VAL A 93 4.07 3.99 3.16
C VAL A 93 4.86 2.92 3.88
N TRP A 94 5.23 3.16 5.14
CA TRP A 94 6.09 2.24 5.90
C TRP A 94 5.38 1.55 7.07
N ARG A 95 4.39 2.22 7.69
CA ARG A 95 3.54 1.64 8.74
C ARG A 95 2.25 2.43 8.99
N MET A 96 1.25 1.78 9.58
CA MET A 96 0.02 2.39 10.07
C MET A 96 -0.30 1.95 11.50
N ARG A 97 -1.21 2.68 12.14
CA ARG A 97 -1.89 2.27 13.36
C ARG A 97 -3.28 2.89 13.43
N PHE A 98 -4.15 2.29 14.24
CA PHE A 98 -5.41 2.87 14.68
C PHE A 98 -5.29 3.36 16.12
N THR A 99 -5.90 4.50 16.41
CA THR A 99 -6.08 5.04 17.76
C THR A 99 -7.56 5.35 17.94
N GLU A 100 -8.24 4.60 18.81
CA GLU A 100 -9.67 4.81 19.09
C GLU A 100 -9.86 6.05 19.97
N ALA A 101 -10.74 6.96 19.56
CA ALA A 101 -11.15 8.11 20.34
C ALA A 101 -12.36 7.73 21.21
N ASN A 102 -12.14 6.87 22.20
CA ASN A 102 -13.18 6.43 23.13
C ASN A 102 -13.23 7.35 24.36
N PRO A 103 -14.26 8.21 24.51
CA PRO A 103 -14.33 9.16 25.61
C PRO A 103 -14.56 8.49 26.99
N PHE A 104 -14.87 7.19 27.01
CA PHE A 104 -15.08 6.41 28.23
C PHE A 104 -13.86 5.60 28.65
N ALA A 105 -12.85 5.47 27.78
CA ALA A 105 -11.61 4.81 28.13
C ALA A 105 -10.71 5.78 28.91
N ARG A 106 -10.11 5.30 30.00
CA ARG A 106 -9.12 6.11 30.76
C ARG A 106 -7.87 6.42 29.94
N ASP A 107 -7.57 5.57 28.96
CA ASP A 107 -6.47 5.70 28.02
C ASP A 107 -7.00 5.45 26.59
N ASN A 108 -6.55 6.24 25.61
CA ASN A 108 -6.84 5.96 24.20
C ASN A 108 -6.27 4.59 23.84
N ARG A 109 -7.10 3.71 23.28
CA ARG A 109 -6.64 2.40 22.82
C ARG A 109 -5.92 2.55 21.47
N ASP A 110 -4.79 1.89 21.32
CA ASP A 110 -3.95 1.93 20.12
C ASP A 110 -3.68 0.51 19.65
N SER A 111 -3.74 0.28 18.33
CA SER A 111 -3.47 -1.03 17.74
C SER A 111 -1.99 -1.44 17.77
N GLY A 112 -1.10 -0.53 18.15
CA GLY A 112 0.32 -0.61 17.83
C GLY A 112 0.58 -0.29 16.35
N TRP A 113 1.85 -0.07 16.03
CA TRP A 113 2.29 0.11 14.65
C TRP A 113 2.38 -1.23 13.92
N LEU A 114 1.86 -1.26 12.70
CA LEU A 114 2.01 -2.38 11.77
C LEU A 114 2.68 -1.89 10.48
N GLY A 115 3.73 -2.60 10.08
CA GLY A 115 4.56 -2.25 8.93
C GLY A 115 6.00 -2.77 9.09
N GLY A 116 6.88 -2.37 8.19
CA GLY A 116 8.28 -2.80 8.18
C GLY A 116 9.11 -2.25 9.35
N THR A 117 10.16 -2.97 9.75
CA THR A 117 11.24 -2.44 10.60
C THR A 117 12.22 -1.66 9.74
N ALA A 118 12.74 -0.55 10.26
CA ALA A 118 13.72 0.30 9.56
C ALA A 118 15.06 -0.41 9.50
#